data_AF-A0A831Y5C6-F1
#
_entry.id   AF-A0A831Y5C6-F1
#
_cell.length_a   1.000
_cell.length_b   1.000
_cell.length_c   1.000
_cell.angle_alpha   90.00
_cell.angle_beta   90.00
_cell.angle_gamma   90.00
#
_symmetry.space_group_name_H-M   'P 1'
#
loop_
_entity.id
_entity.type
_entity.pdbx_description
1 polymer ?
#
loop_
_entity_poly.entity_id
_entity_poly.type
_entity_poly.pdbx_seq_one_letter_code
_entity_poly.pdbx_strand_id
1 'polypeptide(L)'
;MNPDAVRLRGDLAVTAEHWNILRIGRDIVERARRPFPTEPVRTLDAVHLASALAASAVVDDVGLLSLDERVRTAGRALGLRLVPA
;
A
#
# COMPACT_ATOMS: atom_id res chain seq x y z
N MET A 1 -10.66 24.93 -11.72
CA MET A 1 -10.32 23.69 -10.98
C MET A 1 -11.31 22.61 -11.43
N ASN A 2 -10.86 21.39 -11.77
CA ASN A 2 -11.74 20.34 -12.27
C ASN A 2 -12.80 19.98 -11.18
N PRO A 3 -14.11 20.15 -11.43
CA PRO A 3 -15.16 19.92 -10.43
C PRO A 3 -15.20 18.46 -9.92
N ASP A 4 -14.86 17.49 -10.77
CA ASP A 4 -14.79 16.09 -10.37
C ASP A 4 -13.64 15.83 -9.41
N ALA A 5 -12.49 16.49 -9.61
CA ALA A 5 -11.33 16.34 -8.73
C ALA A 5 -11.60 16.91 -7.33
N VAL A 6 -12.40 17.98 -7.24
CA VAL A 6 -12.84 18.55 -5.95
C VAL A 6 -13.77 17.58 -5.23
N ARG A 7 -14.76 17.02 -5.94
CA ARG A 7 -15.69 16.02 -5.39
C ARG A 7 -14.93 14.80 -4.87
N LEU A 8 -14.08 14.18 -5.71
CA LEU A 8 -13.31 12.99 -5.33
C LEU A 8 -12.40 13.23 -4.13
N ARG A 9 -11.82 14.43 -3.99
CA ARG A 9 -11.01 14.77 -2.82
C ARG A 9 -11.87 14.87 -1.55
N GLY A 10 -13.08 15.42 -1.65
CA GLY A 10 -14.04 15.43 -0.55
C GLY A 10 -14.45 14.03 -0.13
N ASP A 11 -14.83 13.18 -1.09
CA ASP A 11 -15.23 11.79 -0.85
C ASP A 11 -14.09 10.98 -0.21
N LEU A 12 -12.86 11.18 -0.69
CA LEU A 12 -11.67 10.54 -0.12
C LEU A 12 -11.43 10.97 1.32
N ALA A 13 -11.56 12.27 1.63
CA ALA A 13 -11.34 12.77 2.98
C ALA A 13 -12.33 12.17 3.97
N VAL A 14 -13.63 12.17 3.65
CA VAL A 14 -14.68 11.55 4.48
C VAL A 14 -14.46 10.04 4.64
N THR A 15 -14.06 9.36 3.56
CA THR A 15 -13.79 7.92 3.63
C THR A 15 -12.55 7.62 4.50
N ALA A 16 -11.51 8.46 4.42
CA ALA A 16 -10.26 8.27 5.14
C ALA A 16 -10.41 8.41 6.67
N GLU A 17 -11.45 9.10 7.16
CA GLU A 17 -11.78 9.17 8.59
C GLU A 17 -12.06 7.79 9.21
N HIS A 18 -12.43 6.81 8.39
CA HIS A 18 -12.77 5.45 8.83
C HIS A 18 -11.62 4.46 8.65
N TRP A 19 -10.43 4.91 8.23
CA TRP A 19 -9.31 4.03 7.97
C TRP A 19 -8.60 3.60 9.25
N ASN A 20 -8.27 2.32 9.33
CA ASN A 20 -7.34 1.81 10.33
C ASN A 20 -5.92 2.21 9.92
N ILE A 21 -5.24 2.98 10.77
CA ILE A 21 -3.87 3.42 10.52
C ILE A 21 -2.89 2.40 11.10
N LEU A 22 -2.14 1.72 10.22
CA LEU A 22 -1.07 0.82 10.66
C LEU A 22 0.16 1.63 11.08
N ARG A 23 0.59 1.44 12.33
CA ARG A 23 1.81 2.07 12.84
C ARG A 23 3.04 1.44 12.19
N ILE A 24 3.96 2.27 11.68
CA ILE A 24 5.26 1.81 11.19
C ILE A 24 6.14 1.47 12.39
N GLY A 25 6.18 0.18 12.73
CA GLY A 25 7.00 -0.38 13.81
C GLY A 25 8.36 -0.87 13.35
N ARG A 26 9.15 -1.35 14.31
CA ARG A 26 10.47 -1.93 14.03
C ARG A 26 10.37 -3.12 13.08
N ASP A 27 9.36 -3.97 13.26
CA ASP A 27 9.02 -5.10 12.39
C ASP A 27 8.85 -4.68 10.93
N ILE A 28 8.11 -3.58 10.68
CA ILE A 28 7.90 -3.03 9.34
C ILE A 28 9.22 -2.52 8.75
N VAL A 29 10.00 -1.78 9.54
CA VAL A 29 11.30 -1.23 9.11
C VAL A 29 12.28 -2.35 8.78
N GLU A 30 12.39 -3.38 9.63
CA GLU A 30 13.28 -4.52 9.37
C GLU A 30 12.82 -5.32 8.16
N ARG A 31 11.51 -5.47 7.93
CA ARG A 31 11.00 -6.10 6.70
C ARG A 31 11.34 -5.25 5.48
N ALA A 32 11.19 -3.93 5.54
CA ALA A 32 11.47 -3.03 4.42
C ALA A 32 12.95 -2.99 4.00
N ARG A 33 13.87 -3.36 4.90
CA ARG A 33 15.32 -3.46 4.61
C ARG A 33 15.73 -4.76 3.93
N ARG A 34 14.85 -5.77 3.91
CA ARG A 34 15.13 -7.05 3.25
C ARG A 34 14.90 -6.91 1.75
N PRO A 35 15.63 -7.70 0.92
CA PRO A 35 15.43 -7.70 -0.52
C PRO A 35 13.98 -7.96 -0.91
N PHE A 36 13.55 -7.32 -2.00
CA PHE A 36 12.28 -7.59 -2.65
C PHE A 36 12.49 -8.43 -3.92
N PRO A 37 11.48 -9.19 -4.37
CA PRO A 37 11.57 -9.95 -5.63
C PRO A 37 11.82 -9.05 -6.86
N THR A 38 11.35 -7.81 -6.80
CA THR A 38 11.51 -6.81 -7.87
C THR A 38 12.40 -5.69 -7.37
N GLU A 39 13.64 -5.63 -7.83
CA GLU A 39 14.57 -4.54 -7.53
C GLU A 39 14.83 -3.68 -8.79
N PRO A 40 15.07 -2.37 -8.65
CA PRO A 40 15.17 -1.61 -7.38
C PRO A 40 13.81 -1.19 -6.80
N VAL A 41 13.67 -1.21 -5.47
CA VAL A 41 12.52 -0.64 -4.74
C VAL A 41 12.88 0.69 -4.08
N ARG A 42 12.05 1.73 -4.28
CA ARG A 42 12.23 3.02 -3.60
C ARG A 42 11.92 2.88 -2.10
N THR A 43 12.60 3.66 -1.26
CA THR A 43 12.46 3.58 0.21
C THR A 43 11.00 3.62 0.70
N LEU A 44 10.19 4.53 0.17
CA LEU A 44 8.77 4.63 0.57
C LEU A 44 7.95 3.43 0.10
N ASP A 45 8.21 2.94 -1.12
CA ASP A 45 7.55 1.75 -1.68
C ASP A 45 7.87 0.52 -0.81
N ALA A 46 9.13 0.37 -0.38
CA ALA A 46 9.54 -0.71 0.51
C ALA A 46 8.78 -0.69 1.85
N VAL A 47 8.58 0.49 2.44
CA VAL A 47 7.80 0.66 3.67
C VAL A 47 6.32 0.31 3.44
N HIS A 48 5.73 0.73 2.32
CA HIS A 48 4.34 0.38 1.98
C HIS A 48 4.17 -1.13 1.74
N LEU A 49 5.07 -1.76 0.99
CA LEU A 49 5.00 -3.20 0.71
C LEU A 49 5.22 -4.04 1.99
N ALA A 50 6.15 -3.63 2.85
CA ALA A 50 6.34 -4.27 4.16
C ALA A 50 5.09 -4.15 5.05
N SER A 51 4.46 -2.98 5.05
CA SER A 51 3.21 -2.72 5.77
C SER A 51 2.06 -3.58 5.24
N ALA A 52 1.91 -3.68 3.92
CA ALA A 52 0.89 -4.49 3.28
C ALA A 52 1.05 -5.99 3.60
N LEU A 53 2.29 -6.49 3.59
CA LEU A 53 2.60 -7.87 3.98
C LEU A 53 2.27 -8.16 5.45
N ALA A 54 2.58 -7.22 6.35
CA ALA A 54 2.25 -7.37 7.76
C ALA A 54 0.72 -7.38 7.97
N ALA A 55 -0.01 -6.51 7.28
CA ALA A 55 -1.47 -6.49 7.33
C ALA A 55 -2.09 -7.79 6.76
N SER A 56 -1.59 -8.28 5.62
CA SER A 56 -2.09 -9.52 5.00
C SER A 56 -1.79 -10.78 5.80
N ALA A 57 -0.85 -10.72 6.75
CA ALA A 57 -0.55 -11.84 7.64
C ALA A 57 -1.55 -11.98 8.81
N VAL A 58 -2.36 -10.93 9.07
CA VAL A 58 -3.27 -10.88 10.22
C VAL A 58 -4.73 -10.58 9.86
N VAL A 59 -4.97 -9.98 8.69
CA VAL A 59 -6.32 -9.73 8.16
C VAL A 59 -6.47 -10.50 6.85
N ASP A 60 -7.51 -11.33 6.79
CA ASP A 60 -7.86 -12.06 5.59
C ASP A 60 -8.32 -11.12 4.47
N ASP A 61 -8.02 -11.48 3.23
CA ASP A 61 -8.42 -10.77 2.00
C ASP A 61 -8.01 -9.28 1.92
N VAL A 62 -6.88 -8.92 2.52
CA VAL A 62 -6.26 -7.59 2.31
C VAL A 62 -5.81 -7.42 0.85
N GLY A 63 -6.27 -6.35 0.21
CA GLY A 63 -5.81 -5.92 -1.11
C GLY A 63 -4.88 -4.71 -1.04
N LEU A 64 -3.89 -4.65 -1.94
CA LEU A 64 -3.01 -3.51 -2.15
C LEU A 64 -3.64 -2.53 -3.14
N LEU A 65 -4.14 -1.40 -2.63
CA LEU A 65 -4.63 -0.30 -3.46
C LEU A 65 -3.49 0.61 -3.89
N SER A 66 -3.25 0.70 -5.20
CA SER A 66 -2.28 1.65 -5.76
C SER A 66 -2.60 1.99 -7.20
N LEU A 67 -2.32 3.24 -7.58
CA LEU A 67 -2.28 3.71 -8.96
C LEU A 67 -0.85 3.85 -9.51
N ASP A 68 0.17 3.60 -8.67
CA ASP A 68 1.57 3.56 -9.08
C ASP A 68 1.94 2.14 -9.56
N GLU A 69 2.21 1.99 -10.85
CA GLU A 69 2.49 0.69 -11.47
C GLU A 69 3.74 -0.01 -10.94
N ARG A 70 4.72 0.74 -10.41
CA ARG A 70 5.91 0.13 -9.78
C ARG A 70 5.53 -0.57 -8.49
N VAL A 71 4.73 0.09 -7.65
CA VAL A 71 4.20 -0.49 -6.40
C VAL A 71 3.31 -1.69 -6.71
N ARG A 72 2.46 -1.60 -7.73
CA ARG A 72 1.59 -2.70 -8.18
C ARG A 72 2.41 -3.91 -8.65
N THR A 73 3.43 -3.69 -9.47
CA THR A 73 4.33 -4.75 -9.95
C THR A 73 5.04 -5.46 -8.80
N ALA A 74 5.59 -4.69 -7.85
CA ALA A 74 6.24 -5.25 -6.67
C ALA A 74 5.26 -6.01 -5.76
N GLY A 75 4.07 -5.45 -5.53
CA GLY A 75 3.01 -6.11 -4.76
C GLY A 75 2.56 -7.44 -5.37
N ARG A 76 2.39 -7.48 -6.70
CA ARG A 76 2.07 -8.72 -7.42
C ARG A 76 3.15 -9.78 -7.25
N ALA A 77 4.43 -9.39 -7.35
CA ALA A 77 5.55 -10.31 -7.16
C ALA A 77 5.66 -10.84 -5.72
N LEU A 78 5.06 -10.14 -4.75
CA LEU A 78 4.94 -10.57 -3.36
C LEU A 78 3.67 -11.41 -3.09
N GLY A 79 2.84 -11.66 -4.09
CA GLY A 79 1.59 -12.41 -3.94
C GLY A 79 0.42 -11.62 -3.36
N LEU A 80 0.52 -10.28 -3.29
CA LEU A 80 -0.58 -9.43 -2.83
C LEU A 80 -1.66 -9.31 -3.91
N ARG A 81 -2.93 -9.36 -3.50
CA ARG A 81 -4.07 -9.01 -4.36
C ARG A 81 -4.02 -7.52 -4.68
N LEU A 82 -4.13 -7.13 -5.94
CA LEU A 82 -4.09 -5.72 -6.35
C LEU A 82 -5.49 -5.15 -6.54
N VAL A 83 -5.66 -3.88 -6.18
CA VAL A 83 -6.85 -3.09 -6.51
C VAL A 83 -6.45 -1.67 -7.02
N PRO A 84 -7.12 -1.12 -8.03
CA PRO A 84 -8.00 -1.83 -8.98
C PRO A 84 -7.23 -2.97 -9.68
N ALA A 85 -7.93 -3.90 -10.34
CA ALA A 85 -7.32 -5.03 -11.04
C ALA A 85 -6.28 -4.57 -12.07
#